data_AF-A0A1L9BGL5-F1
#
_entry.id   AF-A0A1L9BGL5-F1
#
_cell.length_a   1.000
_cell.length_b   1.000
_cell.length_c   1.000
_cell.angle_alpha   90.00
_cell.angle_beta   90.00
_cell.angle_gamma   90.00
#
_symmetry.space_group_name_H-M   'P 1'
#
loop_
_entity.id
_entity.type
_entity.pdbx_description
1 polymer ?
#
loop_
_entity_poly.entity_id
_entity_poly.type
_entity_poly.pdbx_seq_one_letter_code
_entity_poly.pdbx_strand_id
1 'polypeptide(L)'
;MTPDALPTAEPRLPPRSLLLATCALFLGVVLWHAWLSDDAYILLRSVDHTVRGYGPRWNIAERVQAFTCPLWTLLVTAIYALTREEFFTTLALSVTVTLGALALCLRAAPTRTHALLAVLALTGSRAFVDYATSGLENPLSHLLLGAFLLVLARPEAGGAYRMGLLSLLASLLITNRMDLGLVVGPALLWEAWHARSWRTAGLLVLGQVPFLAWEVFSLIYYGFPFPNTAYAKLNTGVPPGEIAIQGLHYLDISTRYDPLTSVALLVGLGAAVRSRRPVLMAGAVGVALYLLYVVRVGGDFMAGRFFTAPLYASVMLGLLARPPLSARGVRLALGVLVLSQVPGPLGAAVAEAAGVKPLRWYNTRQSEPQGITDERAVYAEGAGLRHWRPGRQWPAYYFCDEGYADRASHPEGAVLPAHSIGMKGFCAGPALHYVDIYALADPLLARTVRPRRDWRIGHFDRDVPDGYLETLSTGRNVMKDPALAEYLDKLLLVVRGPLFTRERWHAIWELNRQRTAPAPRPAPEQGR
;
A
#
# COMPACT_ATOMS: atom_id res chain seq x y z
N MET A 1 19.75 32.93 53.89
CA MET A 1 20.18 31.95 52.87
C MET A 1 18.99 31.61 51.99
N THR A 2 18.85 32.33 50.89
CA THR A 2 17.98 31.95 49.78
C THR A 2 18.62 30.76 49.06
N PRO A 3 17.90 29.66 48.78
CA PRO A 3 18.48 28.57 48.00
C PRO A 3 18.65 29.06 46.57
N ASP A 4 19.90 29.16 46.12
CA ASP A 4 20.26 29.40 44.73
C ASP A 4 19.60 28.33 43.85
N ALA A 5 18.60 28.76 43.09
CA ALA A 5 18.03 27.96 42.03
C ALA A 5 19.12 27.74 40.98
N LEU A 6 19.70 26.55 40.95
CA LEU A 6 20.62 26.12 39.90
C LEU A 6 19.99 26.43 38.53
N PRO A 7 20.68 27.15 37.63
CA PRO A 7 20.13 27.42 36.32
C PRO A 7 19.90 26.09 35.62
N THR A 8 18.63 25.77 35.34
CA THR A 8 18.28 24.64 34.49
C THR A 8 18.85 24.94 33.11
N ALA A 9 20.04 24.41 32.84
CA ALA A 9 20.73 24.62 31.58
C ALA A 9 19.78 24.27 30.43
N GLU A 10 19.47 25.26 29.59
CA GLU A 10 18.69 25.01 28.39
C GLU A 10 19.40 23.93 27.58
N PRO A 11 18.68 22.88 27.13
CA PRO A 11 19.30 21.80 26.40
C PRO A 11 19.94 22.35 25.12
N ARG A 12 21.27 22.29 25.04
CA ARG A 12 22.03 22.71 23.86
C ARG A 12 21.48 21.99 22.64
N LEU A 13 21.08 22.75 21.62
CA LEU A 13 20.60 22.18 20.36
C LEU A 13 21.70 21.32 19.72
N PRO A 14 21.38 20.13 19.19
CA PRO A 14 22.36 19.26 18.57
C PRO A 14 23.02 19.95 17.37
N PRO A 15 24.32 19.72 17.12
CA PRO A 15 25.03 20.36 16.00
C PRO A 15 24.44 19.93 14.66
N ARG A 16 24.55 20.78 13.63
CA ARG A 16 24.04 20.47 12.27
C ARG A 16 24.69 19.22 11.68
N SER A 17 25.97 18.99 11.98
CA SER A 17 26.70 17.80 11.55
C SER A 17 26.06 16.50 12.05
N LEU A 18 25.54 16.48 13.29
CA LEU A 18 24.85 15.32 13.82
C LEU A 18 23.56 15.03 13.06
N LEU A 19 22.75 16.05 12.77
CA LEU A 19 21.52 15.88 11.98
C LEU A 19 21.81 15.37 10.57
N LEU A 20 22.84 15.91 9.91
CA LEU A 20 23.27 15.45 8.58
C LEU A 20 23.75 14.00 8.63
N ALA A 21 24.55 13.62 9.64
CA ALA A 21 24.97 12.24 9.85
C ALA A 21 23.77 11.31 10.08
N THR A 22 22.75 11.74 10.83
CA THR A 22 21.52 10.94 11.02
C THR A 22 20.70 10.81 9.73
N CYS A 23 20.65 11.85 8.89
CA CYS A 23 20.00 11.74 7.58
C CYS A 23 20.78 10.81 6.62
N ALA A 24 22.11 10.84 6.68
CA ALA A 24 22.95 9.92 5.93
C ALA A 24 22.77 8.47 6.42
N LEU A 25 22.69 8.27 7.75
CA LEU A 25 22.36 6.97 8.35
C LEU A 25 20.98 6.48 7.89
N PHE A 26 19.97 7.34 7.90
CA PHE A 26 18.63 7.02 7.40
C PHE A 26 18.70 6.51 5.95
N LEU A 27 19.38 7.24 5.06
CA LEU A 27 19.54 6.83 3.66
C LEU A 27 20.29 5.50 3.55
N GLY A 28 21.36 5.32 4.32
CA GLY A 28 22.11 4.07 4.36
C GLY A 28 21.25 2.88 4.78
N VAL A 29 20.39 3.04 5.80
CA VAL A 29 19.46 2.00 6.25
C VAL A 29 18.38 1.71 5.20
N VAL A 30 17.81 2.73 4.57
CA VAL A 30 16.83 2.54 3.49
C VAL A 30 17.45 1.79 2.31
N LEU A 31 18.66 2.16 1.88
CA LEU A 31 19.36 1.46 0.80
C LEU A 31 19.77 0.04 1.18
N TRP A 32 20.13 -0.20 2.44
CA TRP A 32 20.43 -1.53 2.95
C TRP A 32 19.21 -2.45 2.93
N HIS A 33 18.04 -1.91 3.26
CA HIS A 33 16.76 -2.62 3.25
C HIS A 33 16.08 -2.63 1.87
N ALA A 34 16.65 -1.99 0.86
CA ALA A 34 15.98 -1.76 -0.42
C ALA A 34 15.60 -3.07 -1.13
N TRP A 35 14.34 -3.20 -1.54
CA TRP A 35 13.78 -4.43 -2.13
C TRP A 35 12.49 -4.15 -2.92
N LEU A 36 12.11 -5.04 -3.85
CA LEU A 36 10.79 -5.06 -4.47
C LEU A 36 9.98 -6.30 -4.06
N SER A 37 8.70 -6.11 -3.77
CA SER A 37 7.75 -7.18 -3.44
C SER A 37 7.18 -7.86 -4.69
N ASP A 38 6.70 -9.10 -4.56
CA ASP A 38 5.96 -9.76 -5.65
C ASP A 38 4.70 -8.96 -6.05
N ASP A 39 3.94 -8.43 -5.08
CA ASP A 39 2.79 -7.55 -5.35
C ASP A 39 3.13 -6.35 -6.23
N ALA A 40 4.33 -5.77 -6.08
CA ALA A 40 4.77 -4.69 -6.97
C ALA A 40 4.90 -5.15 -8.43
N TYR A 41 5.19 -6.42 -8.70
CA TYR A 41 5.24 -6.92 -10.07
C TYR A 41 3.86 -7.09 -10.72
N ILE A 42 2.77 -7.14 -9.93
CA ILE A 42 1.40 -7.08 -10.47
C ILE A 42 1.17 -5.74 -11.16
N LEU A 43 1.54 -4.63 -10.51
CA LEU A 43 1.43 -3.31 -11.13
C LEU A 43 2.48 -3.13 -12.24
N LEU A 44 3.72 -3.60 -12.05
CA LEU A 44 4.78 -3.45 -13.07
C LEU A 44 4.44 -4.18 -14.37
N ARG A 45 3.72 -5.30 -14.33
CA ARG A 45 3.23 -5.95 -15.55
C ARG A 45 2.25 -5.04 -16.30
N SER A 46 1.35 -4.38 -15.59
CA SER A 46 0.43 -3.40 -16.18
C SER A 46 1.17 -2.17 -16.72
N VAL A 47 2.25 -1.75 -16.04
CA VAL A 47 3.14 -0.67 -16.50
C VAL A 47 3.84 -1.06 -17.80
N ASP A 48 4.51 -2.22 -17.85
CA ASP A 48 5.20 -2.71 -19.06
C ASP A 48 4.22 -2.83 -20.23
N HIS A 49 3.04 -3.41 -20.00
CA HIS A 49 1.99 -3.51 -21.00
C HIS A 49 1.52 -2.15 -21.51
N THR A 50 1.38 -1.15 -20.63
CA THR A 50 1.02 0.22 -21.03
C THR A 50 2.08 0.81 -21.95
N VAL A 51 3.35 0.72 -21.56
CA VAL A 51 4.47 1.29 -22.31
C VAL A 51 4.70 0.56 -23.64
N ARG A 52 4.33 -0.73 -23.74
CA ARG A 52 4.35 -1.51 -25.01
C ARG A 52 3.13 -1.28 -25.90
N GLY A 53 2.14 -0.49 -25.48
CA GLY A 53 0.96 -0.16 -26.28
C GLY A 53 -0.25 -1.10 -26.10
N TYR A 54 -0.19 -2.06 -25.17
CA TYR A 54 -1.34 -2.90 -24.82
C TYR A 54 -2.33 -2.16 -23.89
N GLY A 55 -1.92 -1.03 -23.30
CA GLY A 55 -2.70 -0.26 -22.32
C GLY A 55 -2.57 -0.82 -20.90
N PRO A 56 -3.20 -0.17 -19.89
CA PRO A 56 -3.03 -0.52 -18.48
C PRO A 56 -3.85 -1.75 -18.10
N ARG A 57 -3.39 -2.92 -18.55
CA ARG A 57 -4.04 -4.22 -18.39
C ARG A 57 -3.04 -5.24 -17.85
N TRP A 58 -3.50 -6.11 -16.96
CA TRP A 58 -2.65 -7.19 -16.44
C TRP A 58 -2.54 -8.36 -17.41
N ASN A 59 -3.68 -8.94 -17.85
CA ASN A 59 -3.74 -9.80 -19.04
C ASN A 59 -4.06 -8.92 -20.26
N ILE A 60 -3.29 -9.01 -21.36
CA ILE A 60 -3.48 -8.11 -22.51
C ILE A 60 -4.87 -8.19 -23.15
N ALA A 61 -5.51 -9.37 -23.05
CA ALA A 61 -6.84 -9.63 -23.58
C ALA A 61 -7.95 -8.93 -22.79
N GLU A 62 -7.70 -8.50 -21.56
CA GLU A 62 -8.74 -8.07 -20.62
C GLU A 62 -8.44 -6.72 -19.99
N ARG A 63 -9.41 -5.80 -20.06
CA ARG A 63 -9.33 -4.54 -19.32
C ARG A 63 -9.76 -4.79 -17.88
N VAL A 64 -8.80 -5.23 -17.07
CA VAL A 64 -8.94 -5.40 -15.61
C VAL A 64 -7.90 -4.56 -14.87
N GLN A 65 -8.35 -3.77 -13.91
CA GLN A 65 -7.48 -2.99 -13.03
C GLN A 65 -6.98 -3.87 -11.88
N ALA A 66 -5.78 -4.44 -12.03
CA ALA A 66 -5.14 -5.29 -11.02
C ALA A 66 -4.34 -4.52 -9.95
N PHE A 67 -4.29 -3.18 -10.04
CA PHE A 67 -3.57 -2.31 -9.10
C PHE A 67 -4.53 -1.40 -8.33
N THR A 68 -4.18 -1.08 -7.07
CA THR A 68 -5.00 -0.24 -6.17
C THR A 68 -4.48 1.20 -6.04
N CYS A 69 -3.37 1.50 -6.71
CA CYS A 69 -2.65 2.76 -6.57
C CYS A 69 -2.42 3.50 -7.90
N PRO A 70 -3.50 3.93 -8.59
CA PRO A 70 -3.41 4.60 -9.89
C PRO A 70 -2.36 5.70 -9.99
N LEU A 71 -2.28 6.60 -9.00
CA LEU A 71 -1.32 7.70 -9.05
C LEU A 71 0.13 7.20 -9.06
N TRP A 72 0.45 6.22 -8.21
CA TRP A 72 1.75 5.57 -8.20
C TRP A 72 2.02 4.82 -9.50
N THR A 73 1.04 4.05 -10.00
CA THR A 73 1.17 3.32 -11.27
C THR A 73 1.46 4.26 -12.44
N LEU A 74 0.77 5.40 -12.53
CA LEU A 74 1.01 6.41 -13.57
C LEU A 74 2.41 7.04 -13.44
N LEU A 75 2.85 7.33 -12.22
CA LEU A 75 4.19 7.88 -11.98
C LEU A 75 5.28 6.87 -12.38
N VAL A 76 5.15 5.61 -11.96
CA VAL A 76 6.08 4.54 -12.35
C VAL A 76 6.07 4.34 -13.87
N THR A 77 4.89 4.36 -14.51
CA THR A 77 4.76 4.27 -15.98
C THR A 77 5.53 5.36 -16.69
N ALA A 78 5.40 6.61 -16.24
CA ALA A 78 6.05 7.75 -16.87
C ALA A 78 7.59 7.63 -16.85
N ILE A 79 8.17 7.17 -15.73
CA ILE A 79 9.63 7.03 -15.61
C ILE A 79 10.10 5.74 -16.30
N TYR A 80 9.39 4.63 -16.14
CA TYR A 80 9.70 3.35 -16.79
C TYR A 80 9.68 3.47 -18.33
N ALA A 81 8.82 4.32 -18.89
CA ALA A 81 8.80 4.59 -20.33
C ALA A 81 10.15 5.09 -20.88
N LEU A 82 10.93 5.78 -20.04
CA LEU A 82 12.24 6.33 -20.38
C LEU A 82 13.38 5.31 -20.16
N THR A 83 13.32 4.56 -19.06
CA THR A 83 14.42 3.68 -18.64
C THR A 83 14.33 2.27 -19.21
N ARG A 84 13.10 1.77 -19.43
CA ARG A 84 12.80 0.37 -19.82
C ARG A 84 13.42 -0.68 -18.89
N GLU A 85 13.73 -0.27 -17.67
CA GLU A 85 14.32 -1.09 -16.62
C GLU A 85 13.42 -0.95 -15.40
N GLU A 86 12.88 -2.05 -14.88
CA GLU A 86 11.84 -2.02 -13.86
C GLU A 86 12.38 -1.93 -12.44
N PHE A 87 13.48 -2.60 -12.14
CA PHE A 87 13.93 -2.83 -10.77
C PHE A 87 14.59 -1.58 -10.19
N PHE A 88 15.67 -1.11 -10.83
CA PHE A 88 16.38 0.10 -10.39
C PHE A 88 15.55 1.35 -10.57
N THR A 89 14.73 1.43 -11.62
CA THR A 89 13.83 2.58 -11.80
C THR A 89 12.84 2.71 -10.65
N THR A 90 12.18 1.61 -10.29
CA THR A 90 11.19 1.63 -9.20
C THR A 90 11.85 1.90 -7.86
N LEU A 91 13.03 1.32 -7.60
CA LEU A 91 13.80 1.59 -6.38
C LEU A 91 14.26 3.05 -6.29
N ALA A 92 14.88 3.58 -7.35
CA ALA A 92 15.37 4.95 -7.38
C ALA A 92 14.23 5.96 -7.21
N LEU A 93 13.10 5.73 -7.87
CA LEU A 93 11.90 6.54 -7.70
C LEU A 93 11.39 6.48 -6.24
N SER A 94 11.30 5.29 -5.66
CA SER A 94 10.85 5.09 -4.27
C SER A 94 11.75 5.80 -3.27
N VAL A 95 13.09 5.69 -3.43
CA VAL A 95 14.07 6.39 -2.60
C VAL A 95 13.95 7.90 -2.75
N THR A 96 13.87 8.41 -3.98
CA THR A 96 13.74 9.86 -4.23
C THR A 96 12.47 10.43 -3.58
N VAL A 97 11.33 9.75 -3.74
CA VAL A 97 10.06 10.17 -3.14
C VAL A 97 10.12 10.08 -1.61
N THR A 98 10.74 9.04 -1.05
CA THR A 98 10.99 8.91 0.40
C THR A 98 11.85 10.04 0.94
N LEU A 99 12.91 10.45 0.23
CA LEU A 99 13.74 11.61 0.61
C LEU A 99 12.94 12.91 0.56
N GLY A 100 12.01 13.05 -0.38
CA GLY A 100 11.03 14.15 -0.40
C GLY A 100 10.16 14.16 0.86
N ALA A 101 9.62 13.01 1.27
CA ALA A 101 8.84 12.88 2.49
C ALA A 101 9.67 13.20 3.75
N LEU A 102 10.95 12.78 3.79
CA LEU A 102 11.88 13.16 4.85
C LEU A 102 12.11 14.67 4.88
N ALA A 103 12.28 15.32 3.72
CA ALA A 103 12.47 16.77 3.65
C ALA A 103 11.26 17.54 4.20
N LEU A 104 10.03 17.06 3.96
CA LEU A 104 8.82 17.63 4.56
C LEU A 104 8.78 17.45 6.09
N CYS A 105 9.24 16.31 6.59
CA CYS A 105 9.38 16.04 8.01
C CYS A 105 10.40 16.99 8.66
N LEU A 106 11.57 17.16 8.05
CA LEU A 106 12.59 18.12 8.50
C LEU A 106 12.07 19.57 8.47
N ARG A 107 11.25 19.93 7.47
CA ARG A 107 10.61 21.24 7.38
C ARG A 107 9.53 21.46 8.45
N ALA A 108 8.86 20.41 8.89
CA ALA A 108 7.87 20.47 9.97
C ALA A 108 8.51 20.63 11.36
N ALA A 109 9.76 20.19 11.51
CA ALA A 109 10.45 20.14 12.79
C ALA A 109 10.70 21.55 13.39
N PRO A 110 10.23 21.83 14.63
CA PRO A 110 10.41 23.14 15.26
C PRO A 110 11.86 23.42 15.67
N THR A 111 12.60 22.39 16.05
CA THR A 111 14.01 22.50 16.44
C THR A 111 14.82 21.33 15.88
N ARG A 112 16.15 21.48 15.88
CA ARG A 112 17.07 20.40 15.46
C ARG A 112 16.91 19.12 16.29
N THR A 113 16.53 19.23 17.57
CA THR A 113 16.25 18.06 18.42
C THR A 113 14.99 17.32 17.96
N HIS A 114 13.93 18.05 17.60
CA HIS A 114 12.72 17.43 17.05
C HIS A 114 13.01 16.73 15.72
N ALA A 115 13.78 17.40 14.84
CA ALA A 115 14.20 16.82 13.57
C ALA A 115 14.97 15.51 13.80
N LEU A 116 15.96 15.52 14.69
CA LEU A 116 16.75 14.34 15.04
C LEU A 116 15.87 13.20 15.53
N LEU A 117 14.97 13.45 16.49
CA LEU A 117 14.07 12.43 17.03
C LEU A 117 13.13 11.87 15.95
N ALA A 118 12.63 12.72 15.06
CA ALA A 118 11.77 12.27 13.96
C ALA A 118 12.51 11.41 12.95
N VAL A 119 13.72 11.81 12.52
CA VAL A 119 14.54 10.98 11.63
C VAL A 119 14.84 9.64 12.31
N LEU A 120 15.25 9.64 13.57
CA LEU A 120 15.51 8.41 14.32
C LEU A 120 14.26 7.52 14.47
N ALA A 121 13.08 8.10 14.72
CA ALA A 121 11.83 7.35 14.79
C ALA A 121 11.48 6.68 13.45
N LEU A 122 11.68 7.38 12.33
CA LEU A 122 11.47 6.83 10.99
C LEU A 122 12.52 5.77 10.63
N THR A 123 13.80 6.01 10.92
CA THR A 123 14.90 5.05 10.69
C THR A 123 14.72 3.77 11.52
N GLY A 124 14.22 3.91 12.74
CA GLY A 124 14.09 2.79 13.66
C GLY A 124 12.83 1.95 13.48
N SER A 125 11.89 2.38 12.63
CA SER A 125 10.64 1.69 12.34
C SER A 125 10.82 0.76 11.14
N ARG A 126 10.51 -0.52 11.32
CA ARG A 126 10.48 -1.48 10.21
C ARG A 126 9.36 -1.16 9.24
N ALA A 127 8.18 -0.84 9.76
CA ALA A 127 7.02 -0.45 8.95
C ALA A 127 7.31 0.73 8.01
N PHE A 128 8.17 1.67 8.43
CA PHE A 128 8.58 2.76 7.55
C PHE A 128 9.71 2.35 6.59
N VAL A 129 10.81 1.81 7.11
CA VAL A 129 12.01 1.50 6.33
C VAL A 129 11.74 0.43 5.26
N ASP A 130 11.08 -0.66 5.61
CA ASP A 130 10.86 -1.76 4.67
C ASP A 130 9.93 -1.31 3.53
N TYR A 131 8.92 -0.50 3.82
CA TYR A 131 7.98 -0.03 2.79
C TYR A 131 8.43 1.27 2.09
N ALA A 132 9.60 1.82 2.43
CA ALA A 132 10.19 2.95 1.72
C ALA A 132 10.63 2.60 0.29
N THR A 133 10.81 1.32 -0.02
CA THR A 133 11.30 0.88 -1.34
C THR A 133 10.59 -0.33 -1.94
N SER A 134 9.63 -0.96 -1.25
CA SER A 134 8.94 -2.22 -1.61
C SER A 134 8.34 -2.33 -3.03
N GLY A 135 8.40 -1.26 -3.84
CA GLY A 135 7.74 -1.11 -5.14
C GLY A 135 6.29 -0.67 -5.06
N LEU A 136 5.74 -0.62 -3.86
CA LEU A 136 4.38 -0.20 -3.57
C LEU A 136 4.29 1.33 -3.38
N GLU A 137 3.06 1.81 -3.26
CA GLU A 137 2.69 3.23 -3.27
C GLU A 137 3.09 4.04 -2.02
N ASN A 138 3.62 3.36 -0.99
CA ASN A 138 3.85 3.94 0.34
C ASN A 138 4.73 5.20 0.33
N PRO A 139 5.85 5.28 -0.41
CA PRO A 139 6.66 6.50 -0.46
C PRO A 139 5.83 7.72 -0.90
N LEU A 140 5.00 7.57 -1.93
CA LEU A 140 4.16 8.65 -2.44
C LEU A 140 3.04 9.00 -1.44
N SER A 141 2.47 8.01 -0.75
CA SER A 141 1.54 8.23 0.35
C SER A 141 2.15 9.08 1.46
N HIS A 142 3.40 8.80 1.86
CA HIS A 142 4.11 9.61 2.87
C HIS A 142 4.33 11.04 2.41
N LEU A 143 4.82 11.23 1.17
CA LEU A 143 5.07 12.55 0.62
C LEU A 143 3.79 13.40 0.58
N LEU A 144 2.70 12.85 0.04
CA LEU A 144 1.42 13.56 -0.08
C LEU A 144 0.80 13.84 1.30
N LEU A 145 0.89 12.89 2.23
CA LEU A 145 0.38 13.05 3.58
C LEU A 145 1.15 14.12 4.36
N GLY A 146 2.48 14.17 4.19
CA GLY A 146 3.33 15.20 4.77
C GLY A 146 3.00 16.58 4.22
N ALA A 147 2.78 16.68 2.91
CA ALA A 147 2.36 17.92 2.26
C ALA A 147 0.98 18.37 2.77
N PHE A 148 0.01 17.45 2.86
CA PHE A 148 -1.32 17.72 3.38
C PHE A 148 -1.24 18.27 4.81
N LEU A 149 -0.53 17.59 5.71
CA LEU A 149 -0.42 18.01 7.12
C LEU A 149 0.32 19.34 7.30
N LEU A 150 1.31 19.64 6.45
CA LEU A 150 2.00 20.95 6.44
C LEU A 150 1.08 22.10 6.02
N VAL A 151 0.27 21.90 4.98
CA VAL A 151 -0.74 22.89 4.54
C VAL A 151 -1.83 23.04 5.60
N LEU A 152 -2.25 21.93 6.19
CA LEU A 152 -3.26 21.87 7.23
C LEU A 152 -2.82 22.67 8.47
N ALA A 153 -1.57 22.53 8.91
CA ALA A 153 -1.07 23.20 10.12
C ALA A 153 -0.80 24.72 9.97
N ARG A 154 -0.99 25.30 8.78
CA ARG A 154 -0.77 26.72 8.46
C ARG A 154 -2.10 27.45 8.18
N PRO A 155 -2.90 27.78 9.22
CA PRO A 155 -4.22 28.39 9.03
C PRO A 155 -4.17 29.79 8.42
N GLU A 156 -3.06 30.52 8.59
CA GLU A 156 -2.90 31.90 8.11
C GLU A 156 -2.73 32.02 6.59
N ALA A 157 -2.48 30.90 5.90
CA ALA A 157 -2.26 30.88 4.46
C ALA A 157 -3.57 30.80 3.66
N GLY A 158 -4.44 31.81 3.73
CA GLY A 158 -5.50 32.10 2.75
C GLY A 158 -6.69 31.12 2.65
N GLY A 159 -7.91 31.60 2.95
CA GLY A 159 -9.16 30.82 3.03
C GLY A 159 -9.44 29.82 1.90
N ALA A 160 -9.95 30.27 0.75
CA ALA A 160 -10.46 29.35 -0.29
C ALA A 160 -9.34 28.59 -1.05
N TYR A 161 -8.19 29.22 -1.29
CA TYR A 161 -7.05 28.58 -1.97
C TYR A 161 -6.45 27.44 -1.16
N ARG A 162 -6.27 27.63 0.16
CA ARG A 162 -5.84 26.55 1.06
C ARG A 162 -6.80 25.38 1.01
N MET A 163 -8.11 25.63 0.96
CA MET A 163 -9.09 24.55 0.79
C MET A 163 -8.90 23.81 -0.53
N GLY A 164 -8.74 24.54 -1.64
CA GLY A 164 -8.48 23.93 -2.94
C GLY A 164 -7.24 23.04 -2.92
N LEU A 165 -6.16 23.50 -2.28
CA LEU A 165 -4.93 22.73 -2.13
C LEU A 165 -5.09 21.52 -1.20
N LEU A 166 -5.79 21.65 -0.06
CA LEU A 166 -6.10 20.54 0.83
C LEU A 166 -6.95 19.49 0.12
N SER A 167 -7.96 19.92 -0.64
CA SER A 167 -8.79 19.02 -1.43
C SER A 167 -7.99 18.35 -2.53
N LEU A 168 -7.12 19.09 -3.24
CA LEU A 168 -6.23 18.51 -4.25
C LEU A 168 -5.30 17.44 -3.66
N LEU A 169 -4.67 17.72 -2.53
CA LEU A 169 -3.79 16.76 -1.85
C LEU A 169 -4.57 15.55 -1.33
N ALA A 170 -5.77 15.75 -0.78
CA ALA A 170 -6.65 14.66 -0.39
C ALA A 170 -7.07 13.81 -1.60
N SER A 171 -7.40 14.46 -2.74
CA SER A 171 -7.71 13.79 -4.00
C SER A 171 -6.54 12.93 -4.48
N LEU A 172 -5.33 13.48 -4.51
CA LEU A 172 -4.13 12.74 -4.91
C LEU A 172 -3.85 11.58 -3.95
N LEU A 173 -4.07 11.75 -2.65
CA LEU A 173 -3.95 10.68 -1.66
C LEU A 173 -4.93 9.54 -1.95
N ILE A 174 -6.23 9.83 -2.17
CA ILE A 174 -7.22 8.78 -2.43
C ILE A 174 -7.06 8.14 -3.81
N THR A 175 -6.53 8.87 -4.80
CA THR A 175 -6.11 8.29 -6.11
C THR A 175 -4.86 7.43 -5.97
N ASN A 176 -3.99 7.69 -4.99
CA ASN A 176 -2.85 6.84 -4.69
C ASN A 176 -3.23 5.62 -3.85
N ARG A 177 -4.12 5.81 -2.88
CA ARG A 177 -4.57 4.78 -1.95
C ARG A 177 -5.88 5.23 -1.28
N MET A 178 -7.00 4.64 -1.71
CA MET A 178 -8.35 5.12 -1.37
C MET A 178 -8.66 5.13 0.14
N ASP A 179 -8.11 4.19 0.90
CA ASP A 179 -8.31 4.07 2.35
C ASP A 179 -7.65 5.21 3.16
N LEU A 180 -6.66 5.93 2.60
CA LEU A 180 -6.07 7.12 3.22
C LEU A 180 -7.06 8.29 3.29
N GLY A 181 -8.19 8.20 2.61
CA GLY A 181 -9.33 9.09 2.83
C GLY A 181 -9.80 9.09 4.28
N LEU A 182 -9.63 7.97 5.02
CA LEU A 182 -9.92 7.91 6.46
C LEU A 182 -8.96 8.76 7.30
N VAL A 183 -7.70 8.89 6.86
CA VAL A 183 -6.68 9.66 7.58
C VAL A 183 -6.88 11.16 7.40
N VAL A 184 -7.17 11.61 6.18
CA VAL A 184 -7.27 13.05 5.87
C VAL A 184 -8.69 13.59 5.89
N GLY A 185 -9.70 12.72 5.76
CA GLY A 185 -11.12 13.09 5.67
C GLY A 185 -11.61 13.92 6.84
N PRO A 186 -11.39 13.53 8.12
CA PRO A 186 -11.85 14.32 9.26
C PRO A 186 -11.29 15.74 9.28
N ALA A 187 -10.01 15.90 8.93
CA ALA A 187 -9.36 17.22 8.86
C ALA A 187 -9.90 18.07 7.70
N LEU A 188 -10.13 17.47 6.53
CA LEU A 188 -10.72 18.16 5.38
C LEU A 188 -12.16 18.59 5.66
N LEU A 189 -12.97 17.71 6.25
CA LEU A 189 -14.36 18.00 6.63
C LEU A 189 -14.42 19.10 7.70
N TRP A 190 -13.52 19.06 8.69
CA TRP A 190 -13.40 20.10 9.71
C TRP A 190 -13.15 21.46 9.06
N GLU A 191 -12.16 21.56 8.17
CA GLU A 191 -11.86 22.82 7.48
C GLU A 191 -13.03 23.27 6.59
N ALA A 192 -13.64 22.35 5.83
CA ALA A 192 -14.74 22.66 4.92
C ALA A 192 -15.96 23.22 5.67
N TRP A 193 -16.24 22.67 6.86
CA TRP A 193 -17.33 23.14 7.73
C TRP A 193 -17.17 24.61 8.18
N HIS A 194 -15.92 25.05 8.38
CA HIS A 194 -15.62 26.39 8.86
C HIS A 194 -15.48 27.42 7.73
N ALA A 195 -15.15 27.00 6.52
CA ALA A 195 -14.82 27.92 5.42
C ALA A 195 -16.03 28.44 4.61
N ARG A 196 -17.27 28.23 5.11
CA ARG A 196 -18.63 28.52 4.57
C ARG A 196 -18.73 29.59 3.46
N SER A 197 -18.22 29.30 2.26
CA SER A 197 -18.21 30.20 1.10
C SER A 197 -18.35 29.41 -0.20
N TRP A 198 -19.09 29.96 -1.16
CA TRP A 198 -19.28 29.34 -2.49
C TRP A 198 -17.95 29.19 -3.24
N ARG A 199 -17.00 30.12 -3.06
CA ARG A 199 -15.66 30.02 -3.66
C ARG A 199 -14.90 28.83 -3.09
N THR A 200 -15.03 28.61 -1.79
CA THR A 200 -14.43 27.47 -1.11
C THR A 200 -15.04 26.15 -1.58
N ALA A 201 -16.37 26.10 -1.73
CA ALA A 201 -17.05 24.93 -2.28
C ALA A 201 -16.61 24.62 -3.73
N GLY A 202 -16.50 25.66 -4.58
CA GLY A 202 -16.01 25.51 -5.95
C GLY A 202 -14.57 24.97 -6.01
N LEU A 203 -13.67 25.51 -5.19
CA LEU A 203 -12.28 25.03 -5.12
C LEU A 203 -12.13 23.64 -4.48
N LEU A 204 -13.00 23.28 -3.54
CA LEU A 204 -13.08 21.92 -3.01
C LEU A 204 -13.46 20.95 -4.12
N VAL A 205 -14.52 21.22 -4.89
CA VAL A 205 -14.92 20.37 -6.03
C VAL A 205 -13.82 20.30 -7.08
N LEU A 206 -13.20 21.43 -7.43
CA LEU A 206 -12.10 21.48 -8.39
C LEU A 206 -10.87 20.68 -7.91
N GLY A 207 -10.58 20.71 -6.61
CA GLY A 207 -9.49 19.93 -6.02
C GLY A 207 -9.70 18.41 -6.15
N GLN A 208 -10.96 17.94 -6.20
CA GLN A 208 -11.28 16.51 -6.35
C GLN A 208 -11.16 15.97 -7.78
N VAL A 209 -10.83 16.82 -8.77
CA VAL A 209 -10.75 16.43 -10.17
C VAL A 209 -9.83 15.22 -10.42
N PRO A 210 -8.62 15.09 -9.83
CA PRO A 210 -7.77 13.92 -10.08
C PRO A 210 -8.43 12.58 -9.72
N PHE A 211 -9.16 12.53 -8.60
CA PHE A 211 -9.86 11.33 -8.18
C PHE A 211 -11.06 11.04 -9.06
N LEU A 212 -11.91 12.05 -9.30
CA LEU A 212 -13.09 11.90 -10.15
C LEU A 212 -12.72 11.52 -11.59
N ALA A 213 -11.65 12.11 -12.13
CA ALA A 213 -11.16 11.79 -13.46
C ALA A 213 -10.68 10.33 -13.54
N TRP A 214 -10.00 9.83 -12.50
CA TRP A 214 -9.61 8.42 -12.45
C TRP A 214 -10.82 7.49 -12.36
N GLU A 215 -11.80 7.77 -11.51
CA GLU A 215 -13.01 6.95 -11.37
C GLU A 215 -13.83 6.91 -12.67
N VAL A 216 -13.95 8.06 -13.36
CA VAL A 216 -14.60 8.13 -14.67
C VAL A 216 -13.81 7.32 -15.71
N PHE A 217 -12.48 7.48 -15.74
CA PHE A 217 -11.61 6.67 -16.60
C PHE A 217 -11.78 5.18 -16.31
N SER A 218 -11.78 4.79 -15.03
CA SER A 218 -11.90 3.41 -14.57
C SER A 218 -13.21 2.79 -15.02
N LEU A 219 -14.32 3.51 -14.84
CA LEU A 219 -15.64 3.08 -15.29
C LEU A 219 -15.71 2.94 -16.81
N ILE A 220 -15.16 3.89 -17.58
CA ILE A 220 -15.13 3.81 -19.04
C ILE A 220 -14.27 2.63 -19.51
N TYR A 221 -13.03 2.54 -19.01
CA TYR A 221 -12.01 1.64 -19.53
C TYR A 221 -12.14 0.22 -18.99
N TYR A 222 -12.26 0.06 -17.67
CA TYR A 222 -12.37 -1.25 -16.99
C TYR A 222 -13.83 -1.71 -16.83
N GLY A 223 -14.79 -0.79 -16.83
CA GLY A 223 -16.22 -1.11 -16.62
C GLY A 223 -16.64 -1.17 -15.15
N PHE A 224 -15.73 -0.85 -14.22
CA PHE A 224 -15.97 -0.89 -12.78
C PHE A 224 -15.35 0.35 -12.13
N PRO A 225 -15.98 0.94 -11.12
CA PRO A 225 -15.39 2.07 -10.41
C PRO A 225 -14.17 1.64 -9.58
N PHE A 226 -14.29 0.53 -8.86
CA PHE A 226 -13.25 0.04 -7.95
C PHE A 226 -12.27 -0.93 -8.64
N PRO A 227 -11.02 -1.02 -8.16
CA PRO A 227 -10.06 -2.03 -8.65
C PRO A 227 -10.56 -3.45 -8.40
N ASN A 228 -10.12 -4.40 -9.24
CA ASN A 228 -10.55 -5.80 -9.16
C ASN A 228 -10.23 -6.44 -7.80
N THR A 229 -9.08 -6.07 -7.23
CA THR A 229 -8.64 -6.49 -5.90
C THR A 229 -9.60 -6.11 -4.77
N ALA A 230 -10.38 -5.02 -4.91
CA ALA A 230 -11.39 -4.66 -3.92
C ALA A 230 -12.51 -5.71 -3.88
N TYR A 231 -12.95 -6.18 -5.05
CA TYR A 231 -13.95 -7.25 -5.14
C TYR A 231 -13.37 -8.57 -4.57
N ALA A 232 -12.13 -8.90 -4.92
CA ALA A 232 -11.45 -10.10 -4.42
C ALA A 232 -11.29 -10.11 -2.88
N LYS A 233 -11.02 -8.96 -2.26
CA LYS A 233 -10.77 -8.83 -0.81
C LYS A 233 -12.01 -8.56 0.03
N LEU A 234 -13.09 -8.01 -0.55
CA LEU A 234 -14.35 -7.79 0.17
C LEU A 234 -15.27 -9.03 0.11
N ASN A 235 -15.16 -9.81 -0.95
CA ASN A 235 -16.06 -10.94 -1.21
C ASN A 235 -15.45 -12.28 -0.73
N THR A 236 -15.02 -12.35 0.53
CA THR A 236 -14.21 -13.49 1.03
C THR A 236 -15.03 -14.68 1.51
N GLY A 237 -16.28 -14.46 1.93
CA GLY A 237 -17.10 -15.46 2.60
C GLY A 237 -16.67 -15.77 4.05
N VAL A 238 -15.65 -15.08 4.57
CA VAL A 238 -15.17 -15.25 5.95
C VAL A 238 -16.01 -14.40 6.90
N PRO A 239 -16.43 -14.93 8.06
CA PRO A 239 -17.20 -14.18 9.05
C PRO A 239 -16.48 -12.89 9.51
N PRO A 240 -17.19 -11.75 9.64
CA PRO A 240 -16.57 -10.48 10.05
C PRO A 240 -15.84 -10.53 11.40
N GLY A 241 -16.29 -11.40 12.32
CA GLY A 241 -15.64 -11.61 13.62
C GLY A 241 -14.24 -12.23 13.49
N GLU A 242 -14.09 -13.23 12.63
CA GLU A 242 -12.78 -13.85 12.34
C GLU A 242 -11.82 -12.87 11.67
N ILE A 243 -12.33 -12.08 10.71
CA ILE A 243 -11.55 -11.00 10.09
C ILE A 243 -11.09 -9.98 11.14
N ALA A 244 -11.97 -9.57 12.07
CA ALA A 244 -11.59 -8.63 13.12
C ALA A 244 -10.52 -9.21 14.08
N ILE A 245 -10.64 -10.48 14.45
CA ILE A 245 -9.63 -11.18 15.27
C ILE A 245 -8.28 -11.21 14.56
N GLN A 246 -8.27 -11.50 13.26
CA GLN A 246 -7.06 -11.44 12.44
C GLN A 246 -6.43 -10.04 12.44
N GLY A 247 -7.25 -8.98 12.42
CA GLY A 247 -6.78 -7.60 12.52
C GLY A 247 -6.14 -7.28 13.88
N LEU A 248 -6.65 -7.87 14.97
CA LEU A 248 -6.02 -7.78 16.29
C LEU A 248 -4.68 -8.53 16.33
N HIS A 249 -4.58 -9.70 15.70
CA HIS A 249 -3.30 -10.40 15.53
C HIS A 249 -2.29 -9.54 14.76
N TYR A 250 -2.73 -8.84 13.71
CA TYR A 250 -1.87 -7.93 12.94
C TYR A 250 -1.31 -6.76 13.76
N LEU A 251 -2.14 -6.16 14.63
CA LEU A 251 -1.72 -5.14 15.59
C LEU A 251 -0.71 -5.68 16.61
N ASP A 252 -1.01 -6.84 17.19
CA ASP A 252 -0.19 -7.48 18.21
C ASP A 252 1.20 -7.85 17.66
N ILE A 253 1.26 -8.48 16.49
CA ILE A 253 2.48 -8.74 15.74
C ILE A 253 3.29 -7.46 15.52
N SER A 254 2.65 -6.41 15.01
CA SER A 254 3.36 -5.16 14.73
C SER A 254 3.87 -4.49 16.01
N THR A 255 3.16 -4.64 17.13
CA THR A 255 3.59 -4.14 18.44
C THR A 255 4.75 -4.94 19.01
N ARG A 256 4.72 -6.27 18.89
CA ARG A 256 5.76 -7.17 19.41
C ARG A 256 7.07 -7.04 18.63
N TYR A 257 7.00 -6.92 17.30
CA TYR A 257 8.17 -6.94 16.42
C TYR A 257 8.62 -5.57 15.91
N ASP A 258 7.76 -4.56 15.99
CA ASP A 258 8.09 -3.15 15.70
C ASP A 258 7.51 -2.21 16.78
N PRO A 259 7.94 -2.35 18.04
CA PRO A 259 7.40 -1.57 19.15
C PRO A 259 7.61 -0.06 18.96
N LEU A 260 8.65 0.35 18.23
CA LEU A 260 8.91 1.77 17.96
C LEU A 260 7.79 2.39 17.14
N THR A 261 7.26 1.69 16.14
CA THR A 261 6.10 2.16 15.38
C THR A 261 4.92 2.45 16.30
N SER A 262 4.62 1.54 17.22
CA SER A 262 3.52 1.71 18.18
C SER A 262 3.75 2.86 19.15
N VAL A 263 4.97 3.00 19.68
CA VAL A 263 5.32 4.15 20.55
C VAL A 263 5.23 5.46 19.81
N ALA A 264 5.77 5.55 18.59
CA ALA A 264 5.74 6.77 17.78
C ALA A 264 4.32 7.17 17.39
N LEU A 265 3.45 6.20 17.08
CA LEU A 265 2.01 6.41 16.90
C LEU A 265 1.39 7.07 18.13
N LEU A 266 1.54 6.45 19.31
CA LEU A 266 0.94 6.94 20.55
C LEU A 266 1.49 8.32 20.96
N VAL A 267 2.79 8.55 20.82
CA VAL A 267 3.43 9.84 21.13
C VAL A 267 2.92 10.94 20.19
N GLY A 268 2.82 10.67 18.90
CA GLY A 268 2.33 11.62 17.90
C GLY A 268 0.86 12.00 18.14
N LEU A 269 0.00 11.01 18.35
CA LEU A 269 -1.41 11.22 18.68
C LEU A 269 -1.59 11.96 20.01
N GLY A 270 -0.85 11.55 21.05
CA GLY A 270 -0.87 12.21 22.36
C GLY A 270 -0.43 13.67 22.28
N ALA A 271 0.62 13.97 21.49
CA ALA A 271 1.08 15.34 21.26
C ALA A 271 0.01 16.18 20.52
N ALA A 272 -0.64 15.61 19.49
CA ALA A 272 -1.71 16.28 18.77
C ALA A 272 -2.90 16.63 19.69
N VAL A 273 -3.35 15.68 20.51
CA VAL A 273 -4.43 15.88 21.49
C VAL A 273 -4.03 16.92 22.55
N ARG A 274 -2.80 16.81 23.08
CA ARG A 274 -2.29 17.73 24.10
C ARG A 274 -2.08 19.16 23.59
N SER A 275 -1.86 19.33 22.29
CA SER A 275 -1.75 20.65 21.66
C SER A 275 -3.04 21.48 21.75
N ARG A 276 -4.20 20.83 21.95
CA ARG A 276 -5.53 21.44 21.94
C ARG A 276 -5.86 22.23 20.66
N ARG A 277 -5.13 21.98 19.56
CA ARG A 277 -5.39 22.60 18.25
C ARG A 277 -6.40 21.73 17.50
N PRO A 278 -7.64 22.19 17.25
CA PRO A 278 -8.70 21.35 16.67
C PRO A 278 -8.31 20.68 15.35
N VAL A 279 -7.55 21.40 14.54
CA VAL A 279 -7.03 20.93 13.25
C VAL A 279 -6.09 19.72 13.39
N LEU A 280 -5.20 19.73 14.38
CA LEU A 280 -4.30 18.60 14.64
C LEU A 280 -5.06 17.43 15.29
N MET A 281 -6.06 17.73 16.12
CA MET A 281 -6.94 16.72 16.69
C MET A 281 -7.77 16.01 15.61
N ALA A 282 -8.25 16.72 14.60
CA ALA A 282 -8.95 16.11 13.46
C ALA A 282 -8.02 15.16 12.68
N GLY A 283 -6.75 15.53 12.49
CA GLY A 283 -5.74 14.62 11.94
C GLY A 283 -5.51 13.37 12.80
N ALA A 284 -5.45 13.54 14.13
CA ALA A 284 -5.32 12.41 15.06
C ALA A 284 -6.55 11.47 15.03
N VAL A 285 -7.77 12.04 14.90
CA VAL A 285 -9.00 11.26 14.71
C VAL A 285 -8.92 10.45 13.41
N GLY A 286 -8.41 11.03 12.32
CA GLY A 286 -8.24 10.30 11.07
C GLY A 286 -7.28 9.11 11.19
N VAL A 287 -6.15 9.29 11.87
CA VAL A 287 -5.23 8.19 12.17
C VAL A 287 -5.92 7.10 13.02
N ALA A 288 -6.67 7.49 14.05
CA ALA A 288 -7.41 6.53 14.88
C ALA A 288 -8.47 5.75 14.09
N LEU A 289 -9.23 6.43 13.21
CA LEU A 289 -10.20 5.80 12.32
C LEU A 289 -9.53 4.81 11.37
N TYR A 290 -8.36 5.15 10.84
CA TYR A 290 -7.59 4.25 10.00
C TYR A 290 -7.13 3.00 10.78
N LEU A 291 -6.67 3.14 12.03
CA LEU A 291 -6.29 1.99 12.87
C LEU A 291 -7.49 1.08 13.17
N LEU A 292 -8.68 1.65 13.42
CA LEU A 292 -9.92 0.87 13.56
C LEU A 292 -10.29 0.15 12.26
N TYR A 293 -10.08 0.81 11.12
CA TYR A 293 -10.28 0.20 9.81
C TYR A 293 -9.33 -0.98 9.57
N VAL A 294 -8.05 -0.86 9.93
CA VAL A 294 -7.08 -1.96 9.86
C VAL A 294 -7.59 -3.20 10.61
N VAL A 295 -8.13 -3.03 11.81
CA VAL A 295 -8.75 -4.15 12.55
C VAL A 295 -9.97 -4.69 11.81
N ARG A 296 -10.86 -3.79 11.35
CA ARG A 296 -12.12 -4.16 10.69
C ARG A 296 -11.93 -4.98 9.41
N VAL A 297 -10.83 -4.76 8.68
CA VAL A 297 -10.51 -5.49 7.44
C VAL A 297 -9.54 -6.65 7.63
N GLY A 298 -9.06 -6.88 8.86
CA GLY A 298 -8.19 -8.00 9.20
C GLY A 298 -6.70 -7.76 8.98
N GLY A 299 -6.28 -6.51 8.80
CA GLY A 299 -4.88 -6.17 8.53
C GLY A 299 -4.43 -6.59 7.13
N ASP A 300 -3.17 -7.00 7.03
CA ASP A 300 -2.55 -7.47 5.79
C ASP A 300 -1.71 -8.72 6.07
N PHE A 301 -1.37 -9.49 5.04
CA PHE A 301 -0.38 -10.56 5.19
C PHE A 301 1.04 -10.01 5.30
N MET A 302 1.29 -8.81 4.78
CA MET A 302 2.59 -8.15 4.87
C MET A 302 2.72 -7.42 6.20
N ALA A 303 3.60 -7.90 7.08
CA ALA A 303 3.82 -7.31 8.39
C ALA A 303 4.20 -5.82 8.28
N GLY A 304 3.59 -4.96 9.09
CA GLY A 304 3.91 -3.53 9.15
C GLY A 304 3.33 -2.64 8.03
N ARG A 305 2.94 -3.18 6.87
CA ARG A 305 2.52 -2.38 5.69
C ARG A 305 1.45 -1.34 6.03
N PHE A 306 0.38 -1.73 6.72
CA PHE A 306 -0.71 -0.79 6.99
C PHE A 306 -0.36 0.24 8.07
N PHE A 307 0.71 0.04 8.84
CA PHE A 307 1.13 1.01 9.86
C PHE A 307 2.03 2.12 9.33
N THR A 308 2.53 2.01 8.10
CA THR A 308 3.52 2.96 7.54
C THR A 308 2.96 4.39 7.41
N ALA A 309 1.78 4.54 6.81
CA ALA A 309 1.11 5.83 6.66
C ALA A 309 0.67 6.45 8.01
N PRO A 310 -0.04 5.74 8.92
CA PRO A 310 -0.42 6.32 10.20
C PRO A 310 0.78 6.64 11.09
N LEU A 311 1.88 5.88 10.99
CA LEU A 311 3.15 6.20 11.66
C LEU A 311 3.70 7.54 11.17
N TYR A 312 3.86 7.69 9.85
CA TYR A 312 4.37 8.93 9.27
C TYR A 312 3.47 10.12 9.63
N ALA A 313 2.14 9.95 9.56
CA ALA A 313 1.17 10.94 10.00
C ALA A 313 1.37 11.34 11.47
N SER A 314 1.55 10.35 12.35
CA SER A 314 1.76 10.58 13.78
C SER A 314 3.06 11.31 14.07
N VAL A 315 4.16 10.97 13.38
CA VAL A 315 5.42 11.72 13.48
C VAL A 315 5.22 13.17 13.05
N MET A 316 4.56 13.41 11.91
CA MET A 316 4.24 14.76 11.43
C MET A 316 3.37 15.54 12.42
N LEU A 317 2.30 14.92 12.94
CA LEU A 317 1.42 15.53 13.93
C LEU A 317 2.17 15.89 15.22
N GLY A 318 3.07 15.01 15.68
CA GLY A 318 3.94 15.27 16.83
C GLY A 318 4.87 16.46 16.61
N LEU A 319 5.47 16.59 15.43
CA LEU A 319 6.28 17.76 15.07
C LEU A 319 5.46 19.05 15.01
N LEU A 320 4.28 18.99 14.39
CA LEU A 320 3.38 20.14 14.19
C LEU A 320 2.69 20.59 15.49
N ALA A 321 2.56 19.70 16.48
CA ALA A 321 2.09 20.00 17.82
C ALA A 321 3.10 20.81 18.64
N ARG A 322 4.40 20.80 18.25
CA ARG A 322 5.50 21.54 18.90
C ARG A 322 5.59 21.33 20.42
N PRO A 323 5.58 20.09 20.92
CA PRO A 323 5.64 19.84 22.35
C PRO A 323 6.97 20.36 22.95
N PRO A 324 6.97 20.92 24.18
CA PRO A 324 8.22 21.25 24.84
C PRO A 324 9.00 19.96 25.15
N LEU A 325 10.29 19.94 24.81
CA LEU A 325 11.18 18.80 25.06
C LEU A 325 12.02 19.04 26.32
N SER A 326 11.88 18.19 27.32
CA SER A 326 12.78 18.17 28.48
C SER A 326 13.98 17.26 28.23
N ALA A 327 15.13 17.54 28.86
CA ALA A 327 16.31 16.69 28.73
C ALA A 327 16.04 15.24 29.19
N ARG A 328 15.18 15.04 30.21
CA ARG A 328 14.72 13.72 30.64
C ARG A 328 13.89 13.04 29.55
N GLY A 329 12.96 13.76 28.91
CA GLY A 329 12.14 13.25 27.81
C GLY A 329 12.98 12.84 26.60
N VAL A 330 13.98 13.64 26.23
CA VAL A 330 14.91 13.30 25.14
C VAL A 330 15.72 12.04 25.48
N ARG A 331 16.28 11.94 26.69
CA ARG A 331 17.01 10.72 27.12
C ARG A 331 16.12 9.48 27.12
N LEU A 332 14.88 9.61 27.58
CA LEU A 332 13.92 8.51 27.55
C LEU A 332 13.61 8.09 26.10
N ALA A 333 13.36 9.05 25.21
CA ALA A 333 13.12 8.77 23.79
C ALA A 333 14.31 8.06 23.14
N LEU A 334 15.54 8.50 23.41
CA LEU A 334 16.75 7.84 22.94
C LEU A 334 16.92 6.44 23.54
N GLY A 335 16.62 6.25 24.83
CA GLY A 335 16.65 4.94 25.47
C GLY A 335 15.65 3.96 24.85
N VAL A 336 14.41 4.40 24.63
CA VAL A 336 13.37 3.61 23.94
C VAL A 336 13.81 3.28 22.52
N LEU A 337 14.38 4.25 21.80
CA LEU A 337 14.91 4.03 20.46
C LEU A 337 15.98 2.93 20.48
N VAL A 338 17.02 3.06 21.30
CA VAL A 338 18.12 2.08 21.38
C VAL A 338 17.59 0.69 21.71
N LEU A 339 16.69 0.56 22.69
CA LEU A 339 16.08 -0.72 23.07
C LEU A 339 15.22 -1.31 21.95
N SER A 340 14.47 -0.46 21.24
CA SER A 340 13.64 -0.89 20.10
C SER A 340 14.47 -1.36 18.90
N GLN A 341 15.75 -0.98 18.82
CA GLN A 341 16.62 -1.41 17.73
C GLN A 341 17.13 -2.84 17.90
N VAL A 342 16.98 -3.48 19.07
CA VAL A 342 17.32 -4.90 19.24
C VAL A 342 16.52 -5.79 18.26
N PRO A 343 15.18 -5.65 18.17
CA PRO A 343 14.40 -6.22 17.06
C PRO A 343 14.27 -5.27 15.86
N GLY A 344 14.73 -4.02 15.91
CA GLY A 344 14.54 -3.02 14.84
C GLY A 344 15.44 -3.19 13.60
N PRO A 345 15.32 -2.30 12.60
CA PRO A 345 16.08 -2.34 11.35
C PRO A 345 17.60 -2.33 11.58
N LEU A 346 18.07 -1.48 12.50
CA LEU A 346 19.51 -1.37 12.79
C LEU A 346 20.06 -2.66 13.43
N GLY A 347 19.35 -3.26 14.39
CA GLY A 347 19.77 -4.54 14.98
C GLY A 347 19.73 -5.68 13.98
N ALA A 348 18.73 -5.72 13.10
CA ALA A 348 18.66 -6.69 12.01
C ALA A 348 19.85 -6.54 11.05
N ALA A 349 20.17 -5.32 10.63
CA ALA A 349 21.31 -5.03 9.77
C ALA A 349 22.65 -5.45 10.43
N VAL A 350 22.83 -5.18 11.72
CA VAL A 350 24.03 -5.57 12.48
C VAL A 350 24.13 -7.09 12.64
N ALA A 351 23.05 -7.77 13.03
CA ALA A 351 23.02 -9.23 13.19
C ALA A 351 23.37 -9.92 11.87
N GLU A 352 22.73 -9.48 10.79
CA GLU A 352 22.95 -10.06 9.45
C GLU A 352 24.36 -9.75 8.90
N ALA A 353 24.91 -8.56 9.17
CA ALA A 353 26.30 -8.24 8.85
C ALA A 353 27.30 -9.10 9.64
N ALA A 354 26.96 -9.50 10.87
CA ALA A 354 27.75 -10.41 11.69
C ALA A 354 27.62 -11.89 11.27
N GLY A 355 26.89 -12.18 10.17
CA GLY A 355 26.62 -13.56 9.73
C GLY A 355 25.69 -14.33 10.67
N VAL A 356 25.13 -13.66 11.68
CA VAL A 356 24.04 -14.21 12.49
C VAL A 356 22.82 -14.14 11.61
N LYS A 357 22.19 -15.29 11.33
CA LYS A 357 20.87 -15.26 10.71
C LYS A 357 20.00 -14.41 11.64
N PRO A 358 19.56 -13.20 11.24
CA PRO A 358 18.61 -12.47 12.05
C PRO A 358 17.46 -13.45 12.30
N LEU A 359 16.89 -13.44 13.50
CA LEU A 359 15.70 -14.24 13.79
C LEU A 359 14.79 -14.12 12.56
N ARG A 360 14.64 -15.20 11.78
CA ARG A 360 13.72 -15.20 10.63
C ARG A 360 12.37 -15.19 11.32
N TRP A 361 11.86 -13.98 11.57
CA TRP A 361 10.69 -13.76 12.43
C TRP A 361 9.47 -14.52 11.89
N TYR A 362 9.44 -14.71 10.57
CA TYR A 362 8.45 -15.46 9.82
C TYR A 362 9.17 -16.40 8.86
N ASN A 363 9.42 -17.65 9.24
CA ASN A 363 9.91 -18.62 8.26
C ASN A 363 8.74 -19.18 7.45
N THR A 364 8.81 -18.93 6.15
CA THR A 364 8.31 -19.73 5.02
C THR A 364 7.19 -20.73 5.33
N ARG A 365 5.96 -20.39 4.90
CA ARG A 365 4.81 -21.29 4.68
C ARG A 365 4.23 -22.07 5.88
N GLN A 366 4.88 -22.14 7.06
CA GLN A 366 4.43 -23.10 8.11
C GLN A 366 4.52 -22.63 9.58
N SER A 367 4.87 -21.39 9.93
CA SER A 367 5.25 -21.09 11.34
C SER A 367 4.38 -20.11 12.14
N GLU A 368 3.54 -19.27 11.53
CA GLU A 368 2.51 -18.54 12.29
C GLU A 368 1.12 -18.99 11.82
N PRO A 369 0.28 -19.55 12.71
CA PRO A 369 -1.09 -19.98 12.40
C PRO A 369 -1.93 -18.90 11.70
N GLN A 370 -1.56 -17.63 11.86
CA GLN A 370 -2.30 -16.46 11.41
C GLN A 370 -1.91 -15.97 9.99
N GLY A 371 -0.86 -16.51 9.35
CA GLY A 371 -0.53 -16.20 7.95
C GLY A 371 0.02 -14.79 7.66
N ILE A 372 0.51 -14.07 8.67
CA ILE A 372 1.21 -12.78 8.52
C ILE A 372 2.71 -13.05 8.35
N THR A 373 3.42 -12.27 7.53
CA THR A 373 4.79 -12.59 7.10
C THR A 373 5.62 -11.32 6.87
N ASP A 374 6.91 -11.41 7.21
CA ASP A 374 7.94 -10.45 6.77
C ASP A 374 8.31 -10.74 5.32
N GLU A 375 7.52 -10.18 4.40
CA GLU A 375 7.71 -10.39 2.95
C GLU A 375 9.07 -9.86 2.46
N ARG A 376 9.61 -8.79 3.07
CA ARG A 376 10.96 -8.31 2.72
C ARG A 376 11.97 -9.42 2.95
N ALA A 377 11.94 -10.08 4.09
CA ALA A 377 12.84 -11.19 4.39
C ALA A 377 12.64 -12.38 3.42
N VAL A 378 11.41 -12.64 2.96
CA VAL A 378 11.11 -13.69 1.98
C VAL A 378 11.76 -13.41 0.62
N TYR A 379 11.69 -12.16 0.14
CA TYR A 379 12.20 -11.79 -1.19
C TYR A 379 13.61 -11.19 -1.17
N ALA A 380 14.23 -10.98 -0.01
CA ALA A 380 15.51 -10.28 0.13
C ALA A 380 16.61 -10.83 -0.77
N GLU A 381 16.72 -12.16 -0.91
CA GLU A 381 17.77 -12.83 -1.69
C GLU A 381 17.59 -12.66 -3.21
N GLY A 382 16.35 -12.54 -3.70
CA GLY A 382 16.03 -12.50 -5.13
C GLY A 382 15.55 -11.14 -5.66
N ALA A 383 15.15 -10.23 -4.77
CA ALA A 383 14.63 -8.92 -5.13
C ALA A 383 15.11 -7.81 -4.18
N GLY A 384 16.17 -8.05 -3.40
CA GLY A 384 16.83 -7.02 -2.58
C GLY A 384 18.05 -6.42 -3.28
N LEU A 385 18.21 -5.10 -3.21
CA LEU A 385 19.32 -4.36 -3.83
C LEU A 385 20.70 -4.88 -3.38
N ARG A 386 20.82 -5.26 -2.10
CA ARG A 386 22.06 -5.78 -1.50
C ARG A 386 22.54 -7.10 -2.12
N HIS A 387 21.60 -7.94 -2.57
CA HIS A 387 21.90 -9.24 -3.15
C HIS A 387 22.06 -9.20 -4.66
N TRP A 388 21.85 -8.04 -5.28
CA TRP A 388 22.06 -7.85 -6.71
C TRP A 388 23.53 -8.11 -7.08
N ARG A 389 23.73 -8.73 -8.26
CA ARG A 389 25.04 -9.03 -8.83
C ARG A 389 25.01 -8.73 -10.33
N PRO A 390 26.05 -8.10 -10.90
CA PRO A 390 26.15 -7.92 -12.35
C PRO A 390 26.06 -9.26 -13.10
N GLY A 391 25.36 -9.27 -14.24
CA GLY A 391 25.24 -10.46 -15.10
C GLY A 391 24.23 -11.51 -14.67
N ARG A 392 23.61 -11.38 -13.48
CA ARG A 392 22.49 -12.23 -13.06
C ARG A 392 21.17 -11.57 -13.48
N GLN A 393 20.27 -12.35 -14.08
CA GLN A 393 18.91 -11.90 -14.40
C GLN A 393 18.17 -11.54 -13.10
N TRP A 394 17.53 -10.38 -13.06
CA TRP A 394 16.89 -9.85 -11.86
C TRP A 394 15.42 -9.47 -12.18
N PRO A 395 14.46 -9.67 -11.26
CA PRO A 395 14.61 -10.31 -9.95
C PRO A 395 14.98 -11.80 -10.07
N ALA A 396 15.93 -12.25 -9.27
CA ALA A 396 16.41 -13.63 -9.28
C ALA A 396 15.68 -14.49 -8.24
N TYR A 397 14.40 -14.71 -8.49
CA TYR A 397 13.51 -15.49 -7.62
C TYR A 397 12.75 -16.53 -8.45
N TYR A 398 12.47 -17.69 -7.85
CA TYR A 398 11.93 -18.84 -8.60
C TYR A 398 10.59 -18.57 -9.29
N PHE A 399 9.78 -17.61 -8.80
CA PHE A 399 8.57 -17.15 -9.50
C PHE A 399 8.88 -16.61 -10.89
N CYS A 400 9.97 -15.84 -11.04
CA CYS A 400 10.40 -15.32 -12.32
C CYS A 400 10.92 -16.44 -13.23
N ASP A 401 11.66 -17.42 -12.67
CA ASP A 401 12.11 -18.61 -13.39
C ASP A 401 10.93 -19.44 -13.92
N GLU A 402 9.88 -19.63 -13.11
CA GLU A 402 8.62 -20.26 -13.53
C GLU A 402 7.96 -19.47 -14.67
N GLY A 403 7.95 -18.13 -14.61
CA GLY A 403 7.41 -17.31 -15.69
C GLY A 403 8.16 -17.46 -17.01
N TYR A 404 9.50 -17.52 -16.97
CA TYR A 404 10.30 -17.80 -18.16
C TYR A 404 10.09 -19.21 -18.70
N ALA A 405 9.99 -20.20 -17.81
CA ALA A 405 9.71 -21.58 -18.18
C ALA A 405 8.33 -21.71 -18.83
N ASP A 406 7.29 -21.08 -18.26
CA ASP A 406 5.94 -21.06 -18.84
C ASP A 406 5.98 -20.47 -20.26
N ARG A 407 6.66 -19.33 -20.45
CA ARG A 407 6.82 -18.70 -21.77
C ARG A 407 7.52 -19.58 -22.80
N ALA A 408 8.52 -20.35 -22.36
CA ALA A 408 9.29 -21.22 -23.25
C ALA A 408 8.54 -22.53 -23.60
N SER A 409 7.66 -23.00 -22.72
CA SER A 409 7.02 -24.32 -22.82
C SER A 409 5.60 -24.28 -23.39
N HIS A 410 4.96 -23.11 -23.45
CA HIS A 410 3.58 -22.98 -23.90
C HIS A 410 3.46 -22.09 -25.15
N PRO A 411 2.48 -22.36 -26.03
CA PRO A 411 2.20 -21.50 -27.17
C PRO A 411 1.65 -20.14 -26.73
N GLU A 412 1.77 -19.13 -27.60
CA GLU A 412 1.13 -17.84 -27.38
C GLU A 412 -0.39 -17.99 -27.19
N GLY A 413 -0.95 -17.24 -26.25
CA GLY A 413 -2.37 -17.31 -25.89
C GLY A 413 -2.74 -18.46 -24.95
N ALA A 414 -1.79 -19.29 -24.51
CA ALA A 414 -2.08 -20.34 -23.53
C ALA A 414 -2.66 -19.76 -22.22
N VAL A 415 -3.66 -20.46 -21.68
CA VAL A 415 -4.38 -20.10 -20.46
C VAL A 415 -3.88 -20.97 -19.32
N LEU A 416 -3.28 -20.36 -18.30
CA LEU A 416 -2.64 -21.07 -17.19
C LEU A 416 -3.15 -20.58 -15.83
N PRO A 417 -3.61 -21.46 -14.92
CA PRO A 417 -3.87 -21.06 -13.55
C PRO A 417 -2.55 -20.75 -12.82
N ALA A 418 -2.53 -19.69 -12.00
CA ALA A 418 -1.36 -19.33 -11.21
C ALA A 418 -1.73 -18.74 -9.84
N HIS A 419 -0.80 -18.90 -8.90
CA HIS A 419 -0.76 -18.18 -7.63
C HIS A 419 0.44 -17.23 -7.68
N SER A 420 0.55 -16.29 -6.72
CA SER A 420 1.71 -15.38 -6.59
C SER A 420 2.11 -14.78 -7.96
N ILE A 421 1.14 -14.09 -8.56
CA ILE A 421 1.13 -13.77 -9.98
C ILE A 421 2.04 -12.59 -10.36
N GLY A 422 2.69 -11.94 -9.40
CA GLY A 422 3.48 -10.74 -9.63
C GLY A 422 4.68 -11.00 -10.55
N MET A 423 5.78 -11.51 -9.97
CA MET A 423 7.03 -11.78 -10.67
C MET A 423 6.83 -12.82 -11.76
N LYS A 424 6.06 -13.88 -11.48
CA LYS A 424 5.74 -14.92 -12.46
C LYS A 424 5.07 -14.35 -13.70
N GLY A 425 4.00 -13.57 -13.52
CA GLY A 425 3.29 -12.95 -14.62
C GLY A 425 4.15 -11.93 -15.38
N PHE A 426 4.92 -11.10 -14.68
CA PHE A 426 5.82 -10.13 -15.30
C PHE A 426 6.88 -10.81 -16.18
N CYS A 427 7.59 -11.81 -15.65
CA CYS A 427 8.69 -12.49 -16.35
C CYS A 427 8.20 -13.35 -17.52
N ALA A 428 6.98 -13.90 -17.44
CA ALA A 428 6.33 -14.57 -18.56
C ALA A 428 6.02 -13.64 -19.75
N GLY A 429 5.97 -12.33 -19.53
CA GLY A 429 5.67 -11.35 -20.58
C GLY A 429 4.20 -11.36 -21.03
N PRO A 430 3.87 -10.72 -22.15
CA PRO A 430 2.48 -10.46 -22.55
C PRO A 430 1.79 -11.65 -23.24
N ALA A 431 2.54 -12.67 -23.67
CA ALA A 431 2.03 -13.73 -24.55
C ALA A 431 1.10 -14.74 -23.87
N LEU A 432 1.20 -14.88 -22.54
CA LEU A 432 0.41 -15.84 -21.78
C LEU A 432 -0.76 -15.19 -21.05
N HIS A 433 -1.87 -15.91 -20.97
CA HIS A 433 -3.04 -15.51 -20.21
C HIS A 433 -3.06 -16.28 -18.89
N TYR A 434 -2.96 -15.59 -17.76
CA TYR A 434 -3.00 -16.25 -16.46
C TYR A 434 -4.35 -16.09 -15.79
N VAL A 435 -4.85 -17.17 -15.21
CA VAL A 435 -6.00 -17.19 -14.31
C VAL A 435 -5.48 -17.12 -12.88
N ASP A 436 -5.60 -15.93 -12.28
CA ASP A 436 -5.14 -15.67 -10.93
C ASP A 436 -6.09 -16.28 -9.89
N ILE A 437 -5.61 -17.30 -9.20
CA ILE A 437 -6.41 -18.06 -8.23
C ILE A 437 -6.69 -17.26 -6.95
N TYR A 438 -5.87 -16.26 -6.61
CA TYR A 438 -6.19 -15.31 -5.54
C TYR A 438 -7.15 -14.21 -5.98
N ALA A 439 -7.50 -14.20 -7.27
CA ALA A 439 -8.46 -13.31 -7.90
C ALA A 439 -8.12 -11.81 -7.84
N LEU A 440 -6.86 -11.45 -7.58
CA LEU A 440 -6.41 -10.07 -7.61
C LEU A 440 -6.52 -9.51 -9.03
N ALA A 441 -6.15 -10.29 -10.05
CA ALA A 441 -6.18 -9.90 -11.46
C ALA A 441 -7.26 -10.60 -12.31
N ASP A 442 -7.86 -11.70 -11.84
CA ASP A 442 -8.91 -12.40 -12.59
C ASP A 442 -10.30 -11.75 -12.38
N PRO A 443 -11.02 -11.40 -13.46
CA PRO A 443 -12.29 -10.68 -13.33
C PRO A 443 -13.43 -11.56 -12.82
N LEU A 444 -13.48 -12.86 -13.16
CA LEU A 444 -14.57 -13.74 -12.76
C LEU A 444 -14.39 -14.17 -11.30
N LEU A 445 -13.22 -14.71 -10.96
CA LEU A 445 -12.90 -15.25 -9.65
C LEU A 445 -13.00 -14.18 -8.55
N ALA A 446 -12.78 -12.90 -8.88
CA ALA A 446 -12.94 -11.81 -7.91
C ALA A 446 -14.40 -11.61 -7.45
N ARG A 447 -15.34 -12.17 -8.21
CA ARG A 447 -16.79 -12.02 -8.00
C ARG A 447 -17.45 -13.31 -7.53
N THR A 448 -16.75 -14.45 -7.50
CA THR A 448 -17.29 -15.71 -6.97
C THR A 448 -17.11 -15.78 -5.44
N VAL A 449 -18.09 -16.36 -4.72
CA VAL A 449 -18.01 -16.59 -3.28
C VAL A 449 -17.80 -18.08 -3.03
N ARG A 450 -16.60 -18.50 -2.64
CA ARG A 450 -16.37 -19.81 -2.02
C ARG A 450 -15.18 -19.74 -1.07
N PRO A 451 -15.39 -19.70 0.25
CA PRO A 451 -14.28 -19.81 1.18
C PRO A 451 -13.78 -21.27 1.21
N ARG A 452 -12.50 -21.49 0.88
CA ARG A 452 -11.78 -22.62 1.46
C ARG A 452 -11.62 -22.36 2.96
N ARG A 453 -11.73 -23.40 3.79
CA ARG A 453 -11.58 -23.28 5.26
C ARG A 453 -10.18 -22.81 5.68
N ASP A 454 -9.17 -23.06 4.86
CA ASP A 454 -7.78 -22.64 5.08
C ASP A 454 -7.49 -21.34 4.32
N TRP A 455 -7.89 -20.20 4.89
CA TRP A 455 -7.68 -18.88 4.26
C TRP A 455 -6.49 -18.14 4.87
N ARG A 456 -5.79 -17.36 4.04
CA ARG A 456 -4.75 -16.40 4.46
C ARG A 456 -5.24 -15.00 4.13
N ILE A 457 -5.12 -14.06 5.08
CA ILE A 457 -5.54 -12.67 4.84
C ILE A 457 -4.88 -12.12 3.56
N GLY A 458 -5.67 -11.50 2.68
CA GLY A 458 -5.18 -10.97 1.40
C GLY A 458 -4.96 -11.99 0.27
N HIS A 459 -4.91 -13.29 0.57
CA HIS A 459 -4.73 -14.39 -0.39
C HIS A 459 -5.86 -15.42 -0.21
N PHE A 460 -7.04 -15.09 -0.72
CA PHE A 460 -8.21 -15.95 -0.65
C PHE A 460 -8.31 -16.80 -1.91
N ASP A 461 -7.93 -18.07 -1.81
CA ASP A 461 -8.07 -19.05 -2.89
C ASP A 461 -9.50 -19.09 -3.43
N ARG A 462 -9.61 -19.08 -4.76
CA ARG A 462 -10.87 -19.29 -5.47
C ARG A 462 -10.84 -20.59 -6.24
N ASP A 463 -11.90 -21.36 -6.11
CA ASP A 463 -12.09 -22.52 -6.97
C ASP A 463 -12.38 -22.05 -8.40
N VAL A 464 -11.66 -22.62 -9.36
CA VAL A 464 -11.86 -22.37 -10.79
C VAL A 464 -13.12 -23.11 -11.22
N PRO A 465 -14.16 -22.41 -11.73
CA PRO A 465 -15.38 -23.06 -12.18
C PRO A 465 -15.14 -24.00 -13.36
N ASP A 466 -15.91 -25.09 -13.40
CA ASP A 466 -15.88 -26.06 -14.50
C ASP A 466 -16.20 -25.38 -15.85
N GLY A 467 -15.31 -25.60 -16.82
CA GLY A 467 -15.40 -25.01 -18.16
C GLY A 467 -14.81 -23.61 -18.29
N TYR A 468 -14.33 -22.97 -17.20
CA TYR A 468 -13.78 -21.61 -17.27
C TYR A 468 -12.49 -21.55 -18.08
N LEU A 469 -11.51 -22.41 -17.77
CA LEU A 469 -10.23 -22.45 -18.50
C LEU A 469 -10.43 -22.75 -19.99
N GLU A 470 -11.33 -23.69 -20.30
CA GLU A 470 -11.67 -24.04 -21.69
C GLU A 470 -12.40 -22.90 -22.41
N THR A 471 -13.26 -22.17 -21.70
CA THR A 471 -13.93 -20.99 -22.25
C THR A 471 -12.91 -19.90 -22.61
N LEU A 472 -11.92 -19.67 -21.74
CA LEU A 472 -10.88 -18.67 -22.00
C LEU A 472 -9.96 -19.09 -23.15
N SER A 473 -9.64 -20.38 -23.28
CA SER A 473 -8.71 -20.88 -24.30
C SER A 473 -9.36 -21.01 -25.68
N THR A 474 -10.62 -21.45 -25.75
CA THR A 474 -11.34 -21.66 -27.01
C THR A 474 -12.13 -20.43 -27.48
N GLY A 475 -12.42 -19.50 -26.56
CA GLY A 475 -13.31 -18.37 -26.81
C GLY A 475 -14.79 -18.73 -26.90
N ARG A 476 -15.16 -20.00 -26.67
CA ARG A 476 -16.56 -20.48 -26.64
C ARG A 476 -16.97 -20.72 -25.21
N ASN A 477 -18.08 -20.14 -24.77
CA ASN A 477 -18.59 -20.34 -23.43
C ASN A 477 -19.10 -21.79 -23.26
N VAL A 478 -18.34 -22.58 -22.50
CA VAL A 478 -18.62 -23.99 -22.19
C VAL A 478 -18.78 -24.20 -20.68
N MET A 479 -19.12 -23.13 -19.96
CA MET A 479 -19.36 -23.16 -18.52
C MET A 479 -20.51 -24.11 -18.18
N LYS A 480 -20.30 -25.00 -17.19
CA LYS A 480 -21.33 -25.99 -16.82
C LYS A 480 -22.52 -25.39 -16.07
N ASP A 481 -22.30 -24.33 -15.30
CA ASP A 481 -23.37 -23.62 -14.59
C ASP A 481 -23.97 -22.54 -15.50
N PRO A 482 -25.26 -22.65 -15.91
CA PRO A 482 -25.87 -21.70 -16.83
C PRO A 482 -25.93 -20.26 -16.29
N ALA A 483 -26.09 -20.09 -14.98
CA ALA A 483 -26.15 -18.76 -14.38
C ALA A 483 -24.77 -18.09 -14.40
N LEU A 484 -23.72 -18.88 -14.16
CA LEU A 484 -22.35 -18.41 -14.24
C LEU A 484 -21.92 -18.19 -15.71
N ALA A 485 -22.42 -19.00 -16.64
CA ALA A 485 -22.22 -18.81 -18.08
C ALA A 485 -22.76 -17.45 -18.54
N GLU A 486 -24.02 -17.13 -18.21
CA GLU A 486 -24.63 -15.84 -18.57
C GLU A 486 -23.87 -14.66 -17.93
N TYR A 487 -23.46 -14.81 -16.67
CA TYR A 487 -22.66 -13.80 -15.97
C TYR A 487 -21.31 -13.57 -16.67
N LEU A 488 -20.64 -14.65 -17.06
CA LEU A 488 -19.35 -14.61 -17.75
C LEU A 488 -19.48 -13.93 -19.13
N ASP A 489 -20.53 -14.20 -19.90
CA ASP A 489 -20.75 -13.54 -21.20
C ASP A 489 -20.84 -12.02 -21.05
N LYS A 490 -21.62 -11.54 -20.07
CA LYS A 490 -21.72 -10.10 -19.76
C LYS A 490 -20.37 -9.54 -19.31
N LEU A 491 -19.65 -10.28 -18.47
CA LEU A 491 -18.34 -9.86 -17.96
C LEU A 491 -17.30 -9.76 -19.07
N LEU A 492 -17.22 -10.77 -19.96
CA LEU A 492 -16.32 -10.77 -21.11
C LEU A 492 -16.66 -9.64 -22.09
N LEU A 493 -17.94 -9.33 -22.31
CA LEU A 493 -18.34 -8.15 -23.07
C LEU A 493 -17.78 -6.86 -22.45
N VAL A 494 -17.82 -6.72 -21.13
CA VAL A 494 -17.28 -5.55 -20.43
C VAL A 494 -15.76 -5.47 -20.54
N VAL A 495 -15.04 -6.56 -20.24
CA VAL A 495 -13.58 -6.54 -20.15
C VAL A 495 -12.86 -6.72 -21.49
N ARG A 496 -13.50 -7.31 -22.51
CA ARG A 496 -12.89 -7.55 -23.84
C ARG A 496 -13.54 -6.74 -24.98
N GLY A 497 -14.85 -6.46 -24.91
CA GLY A 497 -15.62 -5.81 -26.00
C GLY A 497 -15.24 -4.35 -26.32
N PRO A 498 -15.78 -3.73 -27.37
CA PRO A 498 -15.43 -2.33 -27.70
C PRO A 498 -16.00 -1.33 -26.67
N LEU A 499 -15.21 -0.30 -26.33
CA LEU A 499 -15.48 0.60 -25.19
C LEU A 499 -16.84 1.32 -25.26
N PHE A 500 -17.23 1.79 -26.44
CA PHE A 500 -18.37 2.71 -26.63
C PHE A 500 -19.60 2.06 -27.27
N THR A 501 -19.81 0.76 -27.04
CA THR A 501 -20.99 0.03 -27.52
C THR A 501 -22.13 0.09 -26.50
N ARG A 502 -23.38 0.16 -26.97
CA ARG A 502 -24.56 0.23 -26.10
C ARG A 502 -24.68 -1.01 -25.24
N GLU A 503 -24.38 -2.17 -25.82
CA GLU A 503 -24.42 -3.49 -25.20
C GLU A 503 -23.45 -3.55 -24.02
N ARG A 504 -22.22 -3.02 -24.19
CA ARG A 504 -21.23 -2.95 -23.11
C ARG A 504 -21.69 -2.03 -21.98
N TRP A 505 -22.21 -0.85 -22.29
CA TRP A 505 -22.71 0.08 -21.25
C TRP A 505 -23.89 -0.50 -20.46
N HIS A 506 -24.77 -1.24 -21.14
CA HIS A 506 -25.83 -1.98 -20.47
C HIS A 506 -25.27 -3.06 -19.53
N ALA A 507 -24.30 -3.86 -20.00
CA ALA A 507 -23.64 -4.87 -19.17
C ALA A 507 -22.87 -4.27 -17.98
N ILE A 508 -22.21 -3.12 -18.15
CA ILE A 508 -21.58 -2.36 -17.06
C ILE A 508 -22.62 -2.01 -16.00
N TRP A 509 -23.78 -1.48 -16.40
CA TRP A 509 -24.84 -1.12 -15.47
C TRP A 509 -25.39 -2.33 -14.72
N GLU A 510 -25.65 -3.45 -15.42
CA GLU A 510 -26.12 -4.69 -14.81
C GLU A 510 -25.12 -5.25 -13.78
N LEU A 511 -23.85 -5.38 -14.16
CA LEU A 511 -22.81 -5.97 -13.30
C LEU A 511 -22.49 -5.10 -12.09
N ASN A 512 -22.56 -3.77 -12.20
CA ASN A 512 -22.34 -2.88 -11.05
C ASN A 512 -23.52 -2.89 -10.06
N ARG A 513 -24.72 -3.31 -10.50
CA ARG A 513 -25.87 -3.61 -9.62
C ARG A 513 -25.76 -5.02 -9.01
N GLN A 514 -25.28 -6.00 -9.78
CA GLN A 514 -25.06 -7.38 -9.36
C GLN A 514 -23.57 -7.66 -9.11
N ARG A 515 -23.07 -7.13 -7.99
CA ARG A 515 -21.63 -7.08 -7.68
C ARG A 515 -20.97 -8.46 -7.46
N THR A 516 -21.76 -9.48 -7.14
CA THR A 516 -21.29 -10.86 -6.92
C THR A 516 -21.85 -11.77 -8.01
N ALA A 517 -21.03 -12.70 -8.48
CA ALA A 517 -21.48 -13.77 -9.35
C ALA A 517 -22.54 -14.63 -8.64
N PRO A 518 -23.49 -15.23 -9.38
CA PRO A 518 -24.46 -16.16 -8.82
C PRO A 518 -23.77 -17.27 -8.02
N ALA A 519 -24.32 -17.63 -6.87
CA ALA A 519 -23.84 -18.80 -6.15
C ALA A 519 -24.14 -20.06 -7.00
N PRO A 520 -23.19 -20.97 -7.15
CA PRO A 520 -23.42 -22.22 -7.85
C PRO A 520 -24.51 -23.02 -7.15
N ARG A 521 -25.40 -23.64 -7.93
CA ARG A 521 -26.45 -24.50 -7.36
C ARG A 521 -25.79 -25.62 -6.52
N PRO A 522 -26.31 -25.94 -5.32
CA PRO A 522 -25.82 -27.09 -4.57
C PRO A 522 -25.93 -28.32 -5.48
N ALA A 523 -24.89 -29.15 -5.48
CA ALA A 523 -24.96 -30.45 -6.14
C ALA A 523 -26.18 -31.20 -5.59
N PRO A 524 -26.98 -31.87 -6.43
CA PRO A 524 -28.06 -32.70 -5.92
C PRO A 524 -27.46 -33.67 -4.90
N GLU A 525 -28.01 -33.67 -3.68
CA GLU A 525 -27.66 -34.67 -2.68
C GLU A 525 -27.77 -36.04 -3.36
N GLN A 526 -26.63 -36.71 -3.54
CA GLN A 526 -26.67 -38.12 -3.90
C GLN A 526 -27.35 -38.80 -2.72
N GLY A 527 -28.63 -39.16 -2.93
CA GLY A 527 -29.46 -39.82 -1.94
C GLY A 527 -28.71 -41.00 -1.35
N ARG A 528 -28.74 -41.07 -0.02
CA ARG A 528 -28.28 -42.23 0.74
C ARG A 528 -29.09 -43.47 0.40
#